data_AF-A0A925GGC1-F1
#
_entry.id   AF-A0A925GGC1-F1
#
_cell.length_a   1.000
_cell.length_b   1.000
_cell.length_c   1.000
_cell.angle_alpha   90.00
_cell.angle_beta   90.00
_cell.angle_gamma   90.00
#
_symmetry.space_group_name_H-M   'P 1'
#
loop_
_entity.id
_entity.type
_entity.pdbx_description
1 polymer ?
#
loop_
_entity_poly.entity_id
_entity_poly.type
_entity_poly.pdbx_seq_one_letter_code
_entity_poly.pdbx_strand_id
1 'polypeptide(L)'
;MSTQQPTIIYTLTDEAPRLATASFLPVVRAFAAPAGIHFAEADISVAARVLGEFPESLTESQRLPNTLAELGKKTLQADANIIKLPNISASVGQLQACIKELQSKGYAVPDYPEAPKTDEEKSVRARYARCIGSAVNPVLREGNSDRRAPRAVKEYARKNPHSMAEWSQASRSHVSHMHAGDFYHGEKSITLDRARDVKMELITKSGQTIVLKPKVSLLDREVIDSMFMSKKALLEFYEKEIEDARKTGVMFSLHVKATMMKVSHPIVFGHCVRIFYKEAFEKHGALFKELGVNVNNGMADLYAKIASLPQSKQDEIKRDLHACHEHRPELAMVDSAKGITNFHSPNDIIVDASMPAMIRNGGKMWDANGRLKDVKAVMPESTFARIYQEIINFCKWHGNFDPKTMGTVPNVGLMAQQAEEYGSHDKTFEITEDGVANITDLATGEVLLSQNVEVGDIWRMCQVKDAAIRDWVKLAVNRARNSGMPVVFWLDAYRPHEAQLITKVKMYLHEHDTTGLDIQIMNQVRAMRYTLERVIRGLDTISATGNILRDYLTDLFPIMELGTSAKMLSIVPLMA
;
A
#
# COMPACT_ATOMS: atom_id res chain seq x y z
N MET A 1 -17.98 34.08 -17.89
CA MET A 1 -18.56 33.26 -16.80
C MET A 1 -18.91 31.90 -17.38
N SER A 2 -18.54 30.80 -16.73
CA SER A 2 -18.91 29.46 -17.20
C SER A 2 -20.43 29.37 -17.35
N THR A 3 -20.90 28.86 -18.48
CA THR A 3 -22.33 28.63 -18.76
C THR A 3 -22.86 27.36 -18.06
N GLN A 4 -22.00 26.61 -17.38
CA GLN A 4 -22.36 25.39 -16.66
C GLN A 4 -22.49 25.65 -15.15
N GLN A 5 -23.52 25.05 -14.55
CA GLN A 5 -23.77 25.13 -13.11
C GLN A 5 -22.60 24.51 -12.33
N PRO A 6 -21.97 25.25 -11.39
CA PRO A 6 -20.87 24.73 -10.57
C PRO A 6 -21.28 23.45 -9.85
N THR A 7 -20.55 22.36 -10.11
CA THR A 7 -20.89 21.03 -9.62
C THR A 7 -19.75 20.45 -8.79
N ILE A 8 -20.08 19.93 -7.61
CA ILE A 8 -19.19 19.14 -6.77
C ILE A 8 -19.64 17.69 -6.87
N ILE A 9 -18.70 16.81 -7.20
CA ILE A 9 -18.97 15.37 -7.27
C ILE A 9 -18.69 14.77 -5.89
N TYR A 10 -19.67 14.08 -5.32
CA TYR A 10 -19.59 13.43 -4.03
C TYR A 10 -19.60 11.91 -4.20
N THR A 11 -18.52 11.24 -3.81
CA THR A 11 -18.41 9.80 -4.04
C THR A 11 -19.27 9.01 -3.05
N LEU A 12 -20.07 8.07 -3.53
CA LEU A 12 -20.67 7.03 -2.71
C LEU A 12 -19.72 5.84 -2.66
N THR A 13 -19.39 5.39 -1.44
CA THR A 13 -18.39 4.35 -1.23
C THR A 13 -18.97 3.18 -0.45
N ASP A 14 -18.22 2.60 0.49
CA ASP A 14 -18.54 1.35 1.17
C ASP A 14 -18.65 1.59 2.70
N GLU A 15 -19.24 0.63 3.42
CA GLU A 15 -19.19 0.53 4.89
C GLU A 15 -19.56 1.83 5.64
N ALA A 16 -18.77 2.21 6.66
CA ALA A 16 -19.08 3.35 7.53
C ALA A 16 -19.16 4.70 6.78
N PRO A 17 -18.23 5.04 5.85
CA PRO A 17 -18.38 6.25 5.03
C PRO A 17 -19.67 6.29 4.20
N ARG A 18 -20.16 5.14 3.70
CA ARG A 18 -21.44 5.06 2.98
C ARG A 18 -22.61 5.39 3.89
N LEU A 19 -22.61 4.85 5.12
CA LEU A 19 -23.63 5.13 6.13
C LEU A 19 -23.63 6.61 6.53
N ALA A 20 -22.45 7.19 6.79
CA ALA A 20 -22.31 8.61 7.12
C ALA A 20 -22.83 9.51 5.97
N THR A 21 -22.55 9.13 4.73
CA THR A 21 -23.01 9.86 3.54
C THR A 21 -24.53 9.91 3.45
N ALA A 22 -25.23 8.82 3.80
CA ALA A 22 -26.70 8.78 3.79
C ALA A 22 -27.33 9.82 4.73
N SER A 23 -26.64 10.16 5.83
CA SER A 23 -27.07 11.20 6.76
C SER A 23 -26.58 12.60 6.35
N PHE A 24 -25.33 12.72 5.93
CA PHE A 24 -24.65 14.01 5.78
C PHE A 24 -24.88 14.68 4.41
N LEU A 25 -24.95 13.91 3.32
CA LEU A 25 -25.11 14.48 1.97
C LEU A 25 -26.40 15.31 1.81
N PRO A 26 -27.56 14.92 2.38
CA PRO A 26 -28.76 15.78 2.36
C PRO A 26 -28.53 17.14 3.02
N VAL A 27 -27.79 17.19 4.13
CA VAL A 27 -27.46 18.44 4.83
C VAL A 27 -26.58 19.32 3.94
N VAL A 28 -25.50 18.77 3.37
CA VAL A 28 -24.58 19.53 2.52
C VAL A 28 -25.30 20.11 1.29
N ARG A 29 -26.18 19.33 0.65
CA ARG A 29 -27.01 19.80 -0.45
C ARG A 29 -27.88 20.99 -0.07
N ALA A 30 -28.56 20.92 1.07
CA ALA A 30 -29.43 21.99 1.54
C ALA A 30 -28.66 23.29 1.80
N PHE A 31 -27.46 23.20 2.37
CA PHE A 31 -26.61 24.37 2.64
C PHE A 31 -25.97 24.96 1.37
N ALA A 32 -25.67 24.13 0.38
CA ALA A 32 -25.00 24.57 -0.84
C ALA A 32 -25.97 25.10 -1.92
N ALA A 33 -27.24 24.69 -1.90
CA ALA A 33 -28.23 25.10 -2.88
C ALA A 33 -28.43 26.62 -3.00
N PRO A 34 -28.47 27.42 -1.90
CA PRO A 34 -28.57 28.88 -2.00
C PRO A 34 -27.38 29.55 -2.70
N ALA A 35 -26.21 28.88 -2.74
CA ALA A 35 -25.03 29.36 -3.46
C ALA A 35 -25.02 28.91 -4.93
N GLY A 36 -26.06 28.21 -5.40
CA GLY A 36 -26.15 27.68 -6.76
C GLY A 36 -25.23 26.49 -7.04
N ILE A 37 -24.68 25.84 -6.00
CA ILE A 37 -23.74 24.73 -6.12
C ILE A 37 -24.50 23.41 -6.15
N HIS A 38 -24.33 22.64 -7.23
CA HIS A 38 -24.90 21.30 -7.37
C HIS A 38 -23.99 20.24 -6.75
N PHE A 39 -24.55 19.26 -6.02
CA PHE A 39 -23.84 18.04 -5.60
C PHE A 39 -24.28 16.81 -6.40
N ALA A 40 -23.43 16.35 -7.32
CA ALA A 40 -23.66 15.13 -8.12
C ALA A 40 -23.11 13.90 -7.38
N GLU A 41 -23.84 12.79 -7.41
CA GLU A 41 -23.39 11.53 -6.81
C GLU A 41 -22.56 10.72 -7.81
N ALA A 42 -21.52 10.05 -7.30
CA ALA A 42 -20.73 9.11 -8.09
C ALA A 42 -20.49 7.83 -7.27
N ASP A 43 -21.23 6.75 -7.57
CA ASP A 43 -21.06 5.47 -6.90
C ASP A 43 -19.82 4.73 -7.40
N ILE A 44 -18.88 4.53 -6.49
CA ILE A 44 -17.61 3.81 -6.70
C ILE A 44 -17.42 2.68 -5.69
N SER A 45 -18.51 2.23 -5.04
CA SER A 45 -18.53 1.07 -4.17
C SER A 45 -18.03 -0.20 -4.89
N VAL A 46 -17.61 -1.21 -4.14
CA VAL A 46 -17.22 -2.52 -4.72
C VAL A 46 -18.36 -3.07 -5.58
N ALA A 47 -19.59 -3.00 -5.08
CA ALA A 47 -20.78 -3.47 -5.78
C ALA A 47 -21.00 -2.70 -7.10
N ALA A 48 -20.98 -1.37 -7.08
CA ALA A 48 -21.18 -0.56 -8.30
C ALA A 48 -20.09 -0.83 -9.34
N ARG A 49 -18.83 -0.98 -8.92
CA ARG A 49 -17.72 -1.32 -9.82
C ARG A 49 -17.86 -2.72 -10.42
N VAL A 50 -18.30 -3.71 -9.64
CA VAL A 50 -18.60 -5.05 -10.17
C VAL A 50 -19.73 -4.98 -11.18
N LEU A 51 -20.82 -4.25 -10.91
CA LEU A 51 -21.95 -4.13 -11.85
C LEU A 51 -21.57 -3.40 -13.14
N GLY A 52 -20.79 -2.31 -13.05
CA GLY A 52 -20.22 -1.62 -14.23
C GLY A 52 -19.22 -2.49 -15.01
N GLU A 53 -18.56 -3.42 -14.30
CA GLU A 53 -17.89 -4.63 -14.77
C GLU A 53 -18.67 -5.42 -15.81
N PHE A 54 -19.92 -5.79 -15.54
CA PHE A 54 -20.63 -6.86 -16.26
C PHE A 54 -22.01 -6.45 -16.79
N PRO A 55 -22.13 -5.37 -17.59
CA PRO A 55 -23.43 -4.87 -18.05
C PRO A 55 -24.20 -5.88 -18.92
N GLU A 56 -23.50 -6.79 -19.60
CA GLU A 56 -24.10 -7.85 -20.42
C GLU A 56 -24.75 -8.97 -19.58
N SER A 57 -24.35 -9.11 -18.32
CA SER A 57 -24.93 -10.06 -17.37
C SER A 57 -26.15 -9.49 -16.62
N LEU A 58 -26.56 -8.26 -16.96
CA LEU A 58 -27.60 -7.51 -16.24
C LEU A 58 -28.78 -7.17 -17.14
N THR A 59 -29.97 -7.12 -16.54
CA THR A 59 -31.15 -6.54 -17.20
C THR A 59 -30.95 -5.03 -17.39
N GLU A 60 -31.71 -4.42 -18.31
CA GLU A 60 -31.59 -2.98 -18.59
C GLU A 60 -31.80 -2.11 -17.33
N SER A 61 -32.73 -2.49 -16.44
CA SER A 61 -32.98 -1.78 -15.18
C SER A 61 -31.91 -1.99 -14.10
N GLN A 62 -31.09 -3.04 -14.22
CA GLN A 62 -30.00 -3.35 -13.29
C GLN A 62 -28.68 -2.70 -13.70
N ARG A 63 -28.54 -2.24 -14.94
CA ARG A 63 -27.29 -1.69 -15.46
C ARG A 63 -26.94 -0.38 -14.76
N LEU A 64 -25.69 -0.29 -14.34
CA LEU A 64 -25.08 0.93 -13.82
C LEU A 64 -23.99 1.42 -14.78
N PRO A 65 -23.77 2.74 -14.90
CA PRO A 65 -22.64 3.27 -15.66
C PRO A 65 -21.32 2.83 -15.03
N ASN A 66 -20.25 2.81 -15.84
CA ASN A 66 -18.90 2.66 -15.31
C ASN A 66 -18.41 3.99 -14.73
N THR A 67 -18.96 4.34 -13.57
CA THR A 67 -18.74 5.62 -12.88
C THR A 67 -17.26 5.90 -12.63
N LEU A 68 -16.45 4.88 -12.32
CA LEU A 68 -15.02 5.07 -12.08
C LEU A 68 -14.29 5.53 -13.35
N ALA A 69 -14.63 4.96 -14.51
CA ALA A 69 -14.07 5.39 -15.78
C ALA A 69 -14.50 6.82 -16.14
N GLU A 70 -15.75 7.20 -15.84
CA GLU A 70 -16.24 8.57 -16.03
C GLU A 70 -15.51 9.57 -15.13
N LEU A 71 -15.31 9.23 -13.84
CA LEU A 71 -14.54 10.06 -12.93
C LEU A 71 -13.08 10.21 -13.37
N GLY A 72 -12.47 9.15 -13.91
CA GLY A 72 -11.11 9.21 -14.46
C GLY A 72 -10.99 10.14 -15.67
N LYS A 73 -12.05 10.29 -16.47
CA LYS A 73 -12.10 11.34 -17.51
C LYS A 73 -12.28 12.72 -16.90
N LYS A 74 -13.11 12.82 -15.86
CA LYS A 74 -13.39 14.09 -15.18
C LYS A 74 -12.14 14.67 -14.54
N THR A 75 -11.26 13.86 -13.96
CA THR A 75 -10.00 14.34 -13.34
C THR A 75 -9.04 15.01 -14.33
N LEU A 76 -9.25 14.83 -15.64
CA LEU A 76 -8.49 15.48 -16.70
C LEU A 76 -9.15 16.79 -17.18
N GLN A 77 -10.18 17.28 -16.49
CA GLN A 77 -10.88 18.52 -16.82
C GLN A 77 -10.62 19.58 -15.73
N ALA A 78 -10.32 20.81 -16.15
CA ALA A 78 -9.97 21.91 -15.25
C ALA A 78 -11.10 22.31 -14.26
N ASP A 79 -12.35 21.94 -14.54
CA ASP A 79 -13.51 22.20 -13.68
C ASP A 79 -13.82 21.03 -12.73
N ALA A 80 -12.96 20.03 -12.63
CA ALA A 80 -13.13 18.91 -11.73
C ALA A 80 -13.09 19.34 -10.26
N ASN A 81 -14.17 19.05 -9.55
CA ASN A 81 -14.27 19.23 -8.10
C ASN A 81 -14.88 17.97 -7.48
N ILE A 82 -14.04 17.16 -6.81
CA ILE A 82 -14.42 15.83 -6.34
C ILE A 82 -14.14 15.73 -4.83
N ILE A 83 -15.19 15.43 -4.05
CA ILE A 83 -15.08 15.00 -2.66
C ILE A 83 -15.03 13.47 -2.64
N LYS A 84 -13.81 12.95 -2.42
CA LYS A 84 -13.52 11.51 -2.38
C LYS A 84 -13.51 11.01 -0.93
N LEU A 85 -14.44 10.12 -0.59
CA LEU A 85 -14.51 9.44 0.70
C LEU A 85 -13.68 8.14 0.69
N PRO A 86 -13.27 7.59 1.85
CA PRO A 86 -12.63 6.27 1.90
C PRO A 86 -13.52 5.18 1.27
N ASN A 87 -12.91 4.26 0.53
CA ASN A 87 -13.56 3.12 -0.13
C ASN A 87 -12.73 1.84 0.08
N ILE A 88 -13.36 0.69 -0.09
CA ILE A 88 -12.69 -0.61 0.02
C ILE A 88 -11.72 -0.82 -1.16
N SER A 89 -10.48 -1.20 -0.84
CA SER A 89 -9.56 -1.84 -1.78
C SER A 89 -9.70 -3.35 -1.64
N ALA A 90 -10.62 -3.95 -2.40
CA ALA A 90 -11.17 -5.26 -2.09
C ALA A 90 -10.14 -6.39 -2.18
N SER A 91 -10.11 -7.25 -1.16
CA SER A 91 -9.47 -8.56 -1.24
C SER A 91 -10.26 -9.51 -2.14
N VAL A 92 -9.67 -10.65 -2.50
CA VAL A 92 -10.40 -11.71 -3.22
C VAL A 92 -11.60 -12.21 -2.41
N GLY A 93 -11.42 -12.42 -1.09
CA GLY A 93 -12.52 -12.85 -0.22
C GLY A 93 -13.65 -11.82 -0.12
N GLN A 94 -13.32 -10.53 -0.03
CA GLN A 94 -14.33 -9.44 -0.04
C GLN A 94 -15.05 -9.36 -1.38
N LEU A 95 -14.34 -9.54 -2.51
CA LEU A 95 -14.95 -9.62 -3.83
C LEU A 95 -15.93 -10.79 -3.90
N GLN A 96 -15.53 -12.00 -3.50
CA GLN A 96 -16.41 -13.18 -3.51
C GLN A 96 -17.65 -12.99 -2.63
N ALA A 97 -17.51 -12.35 -1.47
CA ALA A 97 -18.65 -12.00 -0.62
C ALA A 97 -19.60 -11.02 -1.33
N CYS A 98 -19.05 -9.98 -1.98
CA CYS A 98 -19.82 -9.02 -2.76
C CYS A 98 -20.56 -9.69 -3.93
N ILE A 99 -19.90 -10.58 -4.68
CA ILE A 99 -20.51 -11.35 -5.78
C ILE A 99 -21.69 -12.17 -5.27
N LYS A 100 -21.51 -12.93 -4.17
CA LYS A 100 -22.58 -13.73 -3.56
C LYS A 100 -23.77 -12.86 -3.10
N GLU A 101 -23.49 -11.69 -2.53
CA GLU A 101 -24.55 -10.76 -2.12
C GLU A 101 -25.30 -10.16 -3.32
N LEU A 102 -24.60 -9.85 -4.41
CA LEU A 102 -25.23 -9.39 -5.65
C LEU A 102 -26.09 -10.50 -6.29
N GLN A 103 -25.57 -11.72 -6.37
CA GLN A 103 -26.30 -12.87 -6.90
C GLN A 103 -27.57 -13.17 -6.10
N SER A 104 -27.50 -13.11 -4.76
CA SER A 104 -28.69 -13.31 -3.91
C SER A 104 -29.76 -12.22 -4.08
N LYS A 105 -29.38 -11.06 -4.59
CA LYS A 105 -30.27 -9.95 -4.96
C LYS A 105 -30.73 -9.98 -6.43
N GLY A 106 -30.42 -11.06 -7.16
CA GLY A 106 -30.90 -11.28 -8.54
C GLY A 106 -30.03 -10.66 -9.64
N TYR A 107 -28.79 -10.25 -9.32
CA TYR A 107 -27.82 -9.82 -10.34
C TYR A 107 -27.03 -11.04 -10.83
N ALA A 108 -27.19 -11.42 -12.10
CA ALA A 108 -26.61 -12.63 -12.67
C ALA A 108 -25.11 -12.49 -13.04
N VAL A 109 -24.32 -11.80 -12.20
CA VAL A 109 -22.87 -11.64 -12.39
C VAL A 109 -22.15 -12.99 -12.22
N PRO A 110 -21.10 -13.28 -13.02
CA PRO A 110 -20.42 -14.56 -12.99
C PRO A 110 -19.62 -14.75 -11.70
N ASP A 111 -19.44 -16.00 -11.27
CA ASP A 111 -18.55 -16.33 -10.15
C ASP A 111 -17.10 -15.92 -10.42
N TYR A 112 -16.32 -15.70 -9.36
CA TYR A 112 -14.89 -15.42 -9.48
C TYR A 112 -14.10 -16.73 -9.70
N PRO A 113 -13.42 -16.91 -10.86
CA PRO A 113 -12.67 -18.13 -11.14
C PRO A 113 -11.29 -18.12 -10.46
N GLU A 114 -11.17 -18.86 -9.36
CA GLU A 114 -9.93 -18.99 -8.57
C GLU A 114 -8.77 -19.64 -9.34
N ALA A 115 -9.07 -20.54 -10.28
CA ALA A 115 -8.08 -21.25 -11.09
C ALA A 115 -8.58 -21.40 -12.54
N PRO A 116 -8.61 -20.31 -13.34
CA PRO A 116 -9.22 -20.31 -14.67
C PRO A 116 -8.51 -21.29 -15.60
N LYS A 117 -9.29 -22.12 -16.30
CA LYS A 117 -8.88 -23.11 -17.28
C LYS A 117 -9.26 -22.71 -18.70
N THR A 118 -10.38 -22.03 -18.87
CA THR A 118 -10.86 -21.58 -20.18
C THR A 118 -10.53 -20.10 -20.43
N ASP A 119 -10.62 -19.66 -21.69
CA ASP A 119 -10.35 -18.27 -22.04
C ASP A 119 -11.48 -17.33 -21.55
N GLU A 120 -12.70 -17.84 -21.45
CA GLU A 120 -13.83 -17.14 -20.82
C GLU A 120 -13.56 -16.90 -19.33
N GLU A 121 -13.10 -17.91 -18.60
CA GLU A 121 -12.74 -17.76 -17.18
C GLU A 121 -11.57 -16.80 -16.99
N LYS A 122 -10.56 -16.84 -17.86
CA LYS A 122 -9.45 -15.87 -17.85
C LYS A 122 -9.95 -14.45 -18.09
N SER A 123 -10.88 -14.26 -19.03
CA SER A 123 -11.50 -12.97 -19.32
C SER A 123 -12.31 -12.43 -18.13
N VAL A 124 -13.14 -13.27 -17.51
CA VAL A 124 -13.89 -12.91 -16.29
C VAL A 124 -12.95 -12.52 -15.16
N ARG A 125 -11.88 -13.31 -14.93
CA ARG A 125 -10.85 -12.98 -13.93
C ARG A 125 -10.19 -11.64 -14.19
N ALA A 126 -9.84 -11.36 -15.46
CA ALA A 126 -9.19 -10.12 -15.85
C ALA A 126 -10.08 -8.89 -15.61
N ARG A 127 -11.41 -9.02 -15.78
CA ARG A 127 -12.37 -7.95 -15.44
C ARG A 127 -12.47 -7.75 -13.93
N TYR A 128 -12.62 -8.83 -13.16
CA TYR A 128 -12.60 -8.75 -11.70
C TYR A 128 -11.27 -8.19 -11.14
N ALA A 129 -10.15 -8.41 -11.83
CA ALA A 129 -8.85 -7.85 -11.46
C ALA A 129 -8.81 -6.31 -11.47
N ARG A 130 -9.78 -5.66 -12.14
CA ARG A 130 -10.01 -4.20 -12.14
C ARG A 130 -10.91 -3.74 -10.99
N CYS A 131 -11.59 -4.67 -10.31
CA CYS A 131 -12.45 -4.39 -9.16
C CYS A 131 -11.75 -4.65 -7.81
N ILE A 132 -10.62 -5.37 -7.79
CA ILE A 132 -9.88 -5.73 -6.58
C ILE A 132 -8.61 -4.89 -6.37
N GLY A 133 -8.14 -4.86 -5.13
CA GLY A 133 -7.03 -4.01 -4.71
C GLY A 133 -7.37 -2.53 -4.81
N SER A 134 -6.36 -1.66 -4.89
CA SER A 134 -6.56 -0.22 -4.99
C SER A 134 -6.96 0.21 -6.41
N ALA A 135 -8.18 -0.13 -6.83
CA ALA A 135 -8.67 0.17 -8.19
C ALA A 135 -9.04 1.66 -8.39
N VAL A 136 -9.51 2.33 -7.34
CA VAL A 136 -10.06 3.70 -7.45
C VAL A 136 -8.97 4.77 -7.40
N ASN A 137 -8.08 4.70 -6.41
CA ASN A 137 -7.10 5.76 -6.17
C ASN A 137 -6.17 6.03 -7.36
N PRO A 138 -5.64 5.01 -8.08
CA PRO A 138 -4.79 5.22 -9.24
C PRO A 138 -5.50 5.89 -10.44
N VAL A 139 -6.84 5.87 -10.46
CA VAL A 139 -7.64 6.54 -11.51
C VAL A 139 -7.94 7.99 -11.13
N LEU A 140 -8.18 8.27 -9.84
CA LEU A 140 -8.58 9.61 -9.39
C LEU A 140 -7.40 10.54 -9.08
N ARG A 141 -6.21 9.99 -8.83
CA ARG A 141 -5.02 10.75 -8.41
C ARG A 141 -4.22 11.23 -9.63
N GLU A 142 -4.81 12.12 -10.41
CA GLU A 142 -4.16 12.84 -11.54
C GLU A 142 -3.47 14.13 -11.07
N GLY A 143 -2.94 14.11 -9.84
CA GLY A 143 -2.28 15.23 -9.17
C GLY A 143 -1.54 14.75 -7.93
N ASN A 144 -0.61 15.56 -7.44
CA ASN A 144 0.19 15.21 -6.26
C ASN A 144 -0.53 15.55 -4.95
N SER A 145 -0.04 15.00 -3.83
CA SER A 145 -0.73 15.10 -2.53
C SER A 145 -0.22 16.27 -1.70
N ASP A 146 -1.13 17.12 -1.19
CA ASP A 146 -0.90 17.99 -0.02
C ASP A 146 -1.72 17.44 1.15
N ARG A 147 -1.07 16.72 2.07
CA ARG A 147 -1.73 16.10 3.23
C ARG A 147 -1.19 16.67 4.53
N ARG A 148 -2.06 17.25 5.35
CA ARG A 148 -1.68 17.99 6.58
C ARG A 148 -2.82 18.13 7.59
N ALA A 149 -2.48 18.25 8.86
CA ALA A 149 -3.46 18.53 9.90
C ALA A 149 -3.93 20.00 9.80
N PRO A 150 -5.24 20.28 9.81
CA PRO A 150 -5.72 21.64 10.02
C PRO A 150 -5.25 22.17 11.39
N ARG A 151 -4.89 23.46 11.46
CA ARG A 151 -4.53 24.11 12.73
C ARG A 151 -5.57 23.90 13.82
N ALA A 152 -6.86 24.02 13.48
CA ALA A 152 -7.96 23.83 14.44
C ALA A 152 -7.96 22.42 15.05
N VAL A 153 -7.66 21.38 14.26
CA VAL A 153 -7.59 20.00 14.73
C VAL A 153 -6.35 19.80 15.62
N LYS A 154 -5.21 20.38 15.24
CA LYS A 154 -3.99 20.33 16.06
C LYS A 154 -4.19 21.02 17.42
N GLU A 155 -4.78 22.21 17.44
CA GLU A 155 -5.13 22.93 18.68
C GLU A 155 -6.10 22.13 19.56
N TYR A 156 -7.06 21.43 18.96
CA TYR A 156 -7.95 20.53 19.70
C TYR A 156 -7.17 19.38 20.34
N ALA A 157 -6.25 18.74 19.61
CA ALA A 157 -5.42 17.66 20.12
C ALA A 157 -4.48 18.12 21.26
N ARG A 158 -3.98 19.35 21.20
CA ARG A 158 -3.19 19.95 22.29
C ARG A 158 -4.01 20.13 23.57
N LYS A 159 -5.26 20.60 23.44
CA LYS A 159 -6.18 20.81 24.57
C LYS A 159 -6.75 19.50 25.11
N ASN A 160 -6.92 18.50 24.24
CA ASN A 160 -7.53 17.20 24.53
C ASN A 160 -6.58 16.08 24.07
N PRO A 161 -5.43 15.90 24.75
CA PRO A 161 -4.44 14.89 24.35
C PRO A 161 -5.06 13.49 24.41
N HIS A 162 -4.82 12.71 23.38
CA HIS A 162 -5.21 11.32 23.32
C HIS A 162 -4.22 10.45 24.10
N SER A 163 -4.59 9.19 24.36
CA SER A 163 -3.70 8.25 25.03
C SER A 163 -2.47 7.91 24.17
N MET A 164 -1.30 8.00 24.79
CA MET A 164 -0.01 7.56 24.26
C MET A 164 0.61 6.65 25.32
N ALA A 165 0.87 5.39 25.00
CA ALA A 165 1.47 4.48 25.97
C ALA A 165 2.95 4.83 26.18
N GLU A 166 3.45 4.54 27.37
CA GLU A 166 4.84 4.78 27.74
C GLU A 166 5.80 3.91 26.92
N TRP A 167 6.95 4.49 26.55
CA TRP A 167 8.06 3.77 25.95
C TRP A 167 9.14 3.50 26.98
N SER A 168 9.45 2.21 27.19
CA SER A 168 10.59 1.81 28.01
C SER A 168 11.88 1.85 27.20
N GLN A 169 12.95 2.41 27.78
CA GLN A 169 14.31 2.30 27.24
C GLN A 169 14.78 0.84 27.10
N ALA A 170 14.26 -0.06 27.94
CA ALA A 170 14.54 -1.49 27.91
C ALA A 170 13.63 -2.27 26.94
N SER A 171 12.75 -1.58 26.18
CA SER A 171 11.88 -2.25 25.22
C SER A 171 12.69 -3.06 24.22
N ARG A 172 12.24 -4.28 23.98
CA ARG A 172 12.84 -5.25 23.07
C ARG A 172 12.26 -5.16 21.67
N SER A 173 11.25 -4.32 21.47
CA SER A 173 10.56 -4.17 20.19
C SER A 173 11.49 -3.57 19.12
N HIS A 174 11.44 -4.13 17.92
CA HIS A 174 12.27 -3.69 16.80
C HIS A 174 11.63 -4.10 15.49
N VAL A 175 12.01 -3.43 14.42
CA VAL A 175 11.74 -3.85 13.05
C VAL A 175 12.85 -4.82 12.63
N SER A 176 12.46 -5.90 11.97
CA SER A 176 13.39 -6.78 11.25
C SER A 176 13.07 -6.74 9.77
N HIS A 177 14.07 -6.54 8.93
CA HIS A 177 13.97 -6.49 7.47
C HIS A 177 15.15 -7.22 6.82
N MET A 178 15.04 -7.54 5.54
CA MET A 178 16.12 -8.21 4.81
C MET A 178 17.34 -7.28 4.66
N HIS A 179 18.54 -7.87 4.61
CA HIS A 179 19.81 -7.16 4.44
C HIS A 179 20.48 -7.41 3.08
N ALA A 180 19.86 -8.25 2.25
CA ALA A 180 20.22 -8.54 0.87
C ALA A 180 19.04 -9.29 0.22
N GLY A 181 18.97 -9.30 -1.12
CA GLY A 181 18.02 -10.13 -1.87
C GLY A 181 16.56 -9.66 -1.81
N ASP A 182 16.28 -8.46 -1.33
CA ASP A 182 14.97 -7.80 -1.45
C ASP A 182 14.96 -6.77 -2.60
N PHE A 183 13.85 -6.05 -2.79
CA PHE A 183 13.75 -5.09 -3.89
C PHE A 183 14.78 -3.97 -3.78
N TYR A 184 15.05 -3.48 -2.57
CA TYR A 184 16.04 -2.42 -2.34
C TYR A 184 17.42 -2.79 -2.89
N HIS A 185 17.94 -3.97 -2.52
CA HIS A 185 19.32 -4.34 -2.86
C HIS A 185 19.47 -4.76 -4.33
N GLY A 186 18.39 -5.23 -4.96
CA GLY A 186 18.38 -5.63 -6.37
C GLY A 186 18.00 -4.50 -7.34
N GLU A 187 17.61 -3.31 -6.87
CA GLU A 187 17.07 -2.26 -7.72
C GLU A 187 18.10 -1.74 -8.74
N LYS A 188 17.62 -1.44 -9.95
CA LYS A 188 18.32 -0.67 -10.99
C LYS A 188 17.36 0.35 -11.57
N SER A 189 17.84 1.53 -11.93
CA SER A 189 17.00 2.63 -12.41
C SER A 189 17.71 3.46 -13.47
N ILE A 190 16.94 3.99 -14.42
CA ILE A 190 17.39 4.95 -15.43
C ILE A 190 16.34 6.04 -15.65
N THR A 191 16.79 7.22 -16.05
CA THR A 191 15.94 8.24 -16.68
C THR A 191 16.07 8.11 -18.20
N LEU A 192 14.96 8.02 -18.92
CA LEU A 192 14.97 7.94 -20.37
C LEU A 192 15.40 9.25 -21.03
N ASP A 193 16.10 9.13 -22.15
CA ASP A 193 16.56 10.23 -22.99
C ASP A 193 15.59 10.60 -24.13
N ARG A 194 14.59 9.74 -24.36
CA ARG A 194 13.52 9.88 -25.35
C ARG A 194 12.38 8.91 -25.02
N ALA A 195 11.21 9.13 -25.62
CA ALA A 195 10.11 8.18 -25.55
C ALA A 195 10.50 6.82 -26.19
N ARG A 196 10.08 5.73 -25.55
CA ARG A 196 10.40 4.35 -25.97
C ARG A 196 9.20 3.43 -25.74
N ASP A 197 9.02 2.45 -26.61
CA ASP A 197 8.13 1.32 -26.35
C ASP A 197 9.01 0.14 -25.94
N VAL A 198 8.77 -0.45 -24.77
CA VAL A 198 9.59 -1.56 -24.24
C VAL A 198 8.75 -2.80 -24.00
N LYS A 199 9.40 -3.97 -23.98
CA LYS A 199 8.82 -5.23 -23.50
C LYS A 199 9.52 -5.70 -22.23
N MET A 200 8.81 -6.48 -21.43
CA MET A 200 9.37 -7.22 -20.29
C MET A 200 9.43 -8.70 -20.67
N GLU A 201 10.63 -9.28 -20.66
CA GLU A 201 10.86 -10.66 -21.08
C GLU A 201 11.83 -11.40 -20.14
N LEU A 202 11.65 -12.70 -20.02
CA LEU A 202 12.51 -13.61 -19.29
C LEU A 202 13.23 -14.52 -20.30
N ILE A 203 14.54 -14.42 -20.36
CA ILE A 203 15.40 -15.33 -21.12
C ILE A 203 15.81 -16.45 -20.16
N THR A 204 15.24 -17.64 -20.34
CA THR A 204 15.48 -18.79 -19.44
C THR A 204 16.89 -19.36 -19.66
N LYS A 205 17.37 -20.16 -18.71
CA LYS A 205 18.66 -20.88 -18.85
C LYS A 205 18.70 -21.82 -20.07
N SER A 206 17.56 -22.25 -20.62
CA SER A 206 17.49 -23.06 -21.84
C SER A 206 17.60 -22.23 -23.13
N GLY A 207 17.61 -20.90 -23.02
CA GLY A 207 17.60 -19.97 -24.17
C GLY A 207 16.19 -19.63 -24.67
N GLN A 208 15.13 -20.17 -24.06
CA GLN A 208 13.76 -19.80 -24.38
C GLN A 208 13.45 -18.39 -23.89
N THR A 209 12.73 -17.61 -24.70
CA THR A 209 12.24 -16.28 -24.29
C THR A 209 10.76 -16.35 -23.92
N ILE A 210 10.43 -15.97 -22.69
CA ILE A 210 9.06 -15.84 -22.19
C ILE A 210 8.73 -14.35 -22.09
N VAL A 211 7.78 -13.88 -22.92
CA VAL A 211 7.32 -12.48 -22.86
C VAL A 211 6.31 -12.34 -21.74
N LEU A 212 6.68 -11.64 -20.67
CA LEU A 212 5.84 -11.38 -19.51
C LEU A 212 4.89 -10.19 -19.75
N LYS A 213 5.40 -9.16 -20.44
CA LYS A 213 4.60 -8.02 -20.87
C LYS A 213 5.03 -7.57 -22.27
N PRO A 214 4.16 -7.65 -23.29
CA PRO A 214 4.56 -7.43 -24.67
C PRO A 214 4.85 -5.95 -24.98
N LYS A 215 4.21 -5.01 -24.28
CA LYS A 215 4.39 -3.57 -24.51
C LYS A 215 4.16 -2.75 -23.24
N VAL A 216 5.07 -1.83 -22.98
CA VAL A 216 4.95 -0.70 -22.06
C VAL A 216 5.41 0.54 -22.80
N SER A 217 4.54 1.54 -22.93
CA SER A 217 4.89 2.82 -23.55
C SER A 217 5.44 3.78 -22.50
N LEU A 218 6.63 4.28 -22.77
CA LEU A 218 7.39 5.17 -21.90
C LEU A 218 7.58 6.53 -22.57
N LEU A 219 7.46 7.59 -21.78
CA LEU A 219 7.61 8.97 -22.22
C LEU A 219 9.07 9.42 -22.16
N ASP A 220 9.37 10.50 -22.89
CA ASP A 220 10.64 11.22 -22.72
C ASP A 220 10.82 11.63 -21.24
N ARG A 221 12.05 11.50 -20.74
CA ARG A 221 12.45 11.81 -19.36
C ARG A 221 11.74 11.02 -18.26
N GLU A 222 10.97 9.99 -18.59
CA GLU A 222 10.37 9.09 -17.60
C GLU A 222 11.47 8.33 -16.85
N VAL A 223 11.30 8.17 -15.53
CA VAL A 223 12.17 7.30 -14.73
C VAL A 223 11.54 5.92 -14.70
N ILE A 224 12.34 4.90 -14.98
CA ILE A 224 11.93 3.51 -14.85
C ILE A 224 12.89 2.74 -13.97
N ASP A 225 12.35 1.76 -13.26
CA ASP A 225 13.11 0.94 -12.31
C ASP A 225 12.80 -0.52 -12.54
N SER A 226 13.80 -1.38 -12.34
CA SER A 226 13.70 -2.83 -12.36
C SER A 226 14.26 -3.37 -11.06
N MET A 227 13.49 -4.19 -10.36
CA MET A 227 13.86 -4.73 -9.05
C MET A 227 13.28 -6.13 -8.90
N PHE A 228 13.92 -6.96 -8.09
CA PHE A 228 13.40 -8.28 -7.75
C PHE A 228 13.59 -8.59 -6.26
N MET A 229 12.72 -9.44 -5.72
CA MET A 229 12.87 -10.04 -4.40
C MET A 229 13.15 -11.53 -4.57
N SER A 230 14.29 -11.98 -4.06
CA SER A 230 14.69 -13.37 -4.07
C SER A 230 13.83 -14.17 -3.10
N LYS A 231 13.17 -15.21 -3.61
CA LYS A 231 12.40 -16.14 -2.78
C LYS A 231 13.29 -16.87 -1.80
N LYS A 232 14.47 -17.33 -2.21
CA LYS A 232 15.40 -18.04 -1.31
C LYS A 232 15.81 -17.16 -0.14
N ALA A 233 16.26 -15.94 -0.43
CA ALA A 233 16.64 -14.98 0.61
C ALA A 233 15.46 -14.64 1.54
N LEU A 234 14.24 -14.51 1.00
CA LEU A 234 13.04 -14.26 1.79
C LEU A 234 12.72 -15.43 2.75
N LEU A 235 12.79 -16.67 2.28
CA LEU A 235 12.52 -17.85 3.10
C LEU A 235 13.56 -18.04 4.20
N GLU A 236 14.85 -17.85 3.88
CA GLU A 236 15.94 -17.88 4.84
C GLU A 236 15.79 -16.78 5.91
N PHE A 237 15.43 -15.56 5.48
CA PHE A 237 15.11 -14.46 6.38
C PHE A 237 13.96 -14.82 7.32
N TYR A 238 12.85 -15.36 6.80
CA TYR A 238 11.72 -15.74 7.66
C TYR A 238 12.08 -16.80 8.69
N GLU A 239 12.74 -17.89 8.30
CA GLU A 239 13.13 -18.93 9.26
C GLU A 239 14.05 -18.36 10.34
N LYS A 240 15.01 -17.50 9.95
CA LYS A 240 15.91 -16.83 10.88
C LYS A 240 15.17 -15.92 11.87
N GLU A 241 14.29 -15.04 11.40
CA GLU A 241 13.60 -14.07 12.26
C GLU A 241 12.54 -14.71 13.15
N ILE A 242 11.89 -15.78 12.67
CA ILE A 242 10.98 -16.62 13.47
C ILE A 242 11.76 -17.31 14.59
N GLU A 243 12.91 -17.90 14.28
CA GLU A 243 13.75 -18.57 15.26
C GLU A 243 14.37 -17.58 16.26
N ASP A 244 14.79 -16.40 15.82
CA ASP A 244 15.26 -15.35 16.72
C ASP A 244 14.16 -14.86 17.66
N ALA A 245 12.94 -14.62 17.15
CA ALA A 245 11.79 -14.28 17.99
C ALA A 245 11.51 -15.36 19.05
N ARG A 246 11.61 -16.64 18.69
CA ARG A 246 11.45 -17.78 19.61
C ARG A 246 12.53 -17.79 20.69
N LYS A 247 13.80 -17.72 20.29
CA LYS A 247 14.96 -17.73 21.21
C LYS A 247 14.95 -16.56 22.17
N THR A 248 14.57 -15.38 21.67
CA THR A 248 14.51 -14.17 22.46
C THR A 248 13.22 -14.08 23.27
N GLY A 249 12.15 -14.79 22.91
CA GLY A 249 10.85 -14.69 23.58
C GLY A 249 10.15 -13.36 23.32
N VAL A 250 10.45 -12.71 22.19
CA VAL A 250 9.73 -11.53 21.69
C VAL A 250 8.63 -12.03 20.74
N MET A 251 7.44 -11.45 20.83
CA MET A 251 6.33 -11.85 19.96
C MET A 251 6.65 -11.53 18.50
N PHE A 252 6.23 -12.38 17.57
CA PHE A 252 6.40 -12.19 16.14
C PHE A 252 5.19 -11.46 15.54
N SER A 253 5.44 -10.49 14.66
CA SER A 253 4.40 -9.92 13.79
C SER A 253 4.94 -9.68 12.38
N LEU A 254 4.06 -9.75 11.39
CA LEU A 254 4.30 -9.46 9.99
C LEU A 254 3.49 -8.24 9.56
N HIS A 255 4.20 -7.25 9.01
CA HIS A 255 3.64 -5.99 8.56
C HIS A 255 3.91 -5.81 7.07
N VAL A 256 2.88 -6.03 6.25
CA VAL A 256 2.93 -5.88 4.79
C VAL A 256 1.71 -5.09 4.30
N LYS A 257 1.59 -4.90 2.99
CA LYS A 257 0.51 -4.14 2.35
C LYS A 257 -0.20 -4.93 1.25
N ALA A 258 -0.82 -6.05 1.61
CA ALA A 258 -1.30 -7.03 0.63
C ALA A 258 -2.48 -6.57 -0.24
N THR A 259 -3.36 -5.69 0.26
CA THR A 259 -4.46 -5.10 -0.52
C THR A 259 -3.96 -4.22 -1.66
N MET A 260 -2.99 -3.35 -1.35
CA MET A 260 -2.45 -2.38 -2.31
C MET A 260 -1.48 -3.08 -3.26
N MET A 261 -0.51 -3.82 -2.72
CA MET A 261 0.47 -4.57 -3.51
C MET A 261 -0.07 -5.93 -3.91
N LYS A 262 -1.16 -5.92 -4.69
CA LYS A 262 -2.05 -7.07 -4.97
C LYS A 262 -1.39 -8.31 -5.60
N VAL A 263 -0.16 -8.17 -6.12
CA VAL A 263 0.62 -9.29 -6.67
C VAL A 263 1.72 -9.72 -5.70
N SER A 264 2.64 -8.81 -5.35
CA SER A 264 3.83 -9.17 -4.59
C SER A 264 3.55 -9.54 -3.14
N HIS A 265 2.81 -8.71 -2.40
CA HIS A 265 2.68 -8.89 -0.95
C HIS A 265 1.85 -10.11 -0.52
N PRO A 266 0.81 -10.56 -1.26
CA PRO A 266 0.20 -11.86 -1.00
C PRO A 266 1.18 -13.04 -1.10
N ILE A 267 2.13 -13.01 -2.05
CA ILE A 267 3.16 -14.05 -2.18
C ILE A 267 4.11 -14.01 -0.97
N VAL A 268 4.60 -12.82 -0.62
CA VAL A 268 5.46 -12.58 0.54
C VAL A 268 4.79 -13.07 1.83
N PHE A 269 3.51 -12.72 2.02
CA PHE A 269 2.71 -13.16 3.15
C PHE A 269 2.56 -14.68 3.19
N GLY A 270 2.17 -15.31 2.07
CA GLY A 270 1.97 -16.76 2.01
C GLY A 270 3.25 -17.56 2.26
N HIS A 271 4.41 -17.03 1.89
CA HIS A 271 5.70 -17.61 2.27
C HIS A 271 5.93 -17.60 3.78
N CYS A 272 5.64 -16.49 4.46
CA CYS A 272 5.74 -16.41 5.92
C CYS A 272 4.83 -17.43 6.60
N VAL A 273 3.58 -17.57 6.15
CA VAL A 273 2.62 -18.53 6.70
C VAL A 273 3.11 -19.97 6.54
N ARG A 274 3.59 -20.33 5.34
CA ARG A 274 4.13 -21.68 5.07
C ARG A 274 5.36 -21.99 5.92
N ILE A 275 6.25 -21.02 6.13
CA ILE A 275 7.44 -21.21 6.98
C ILE A 275 7.06 -21.34 8.46
N PHE A 276 6.12 -20.54 8.94
CA PHE A 276 5.66 -20.62 10.33
C PHE A 276 5.05 -22.00 10.63
N TYR A 277 4.14 -22.48 9.78
CA TYR A 277 3.45 -23.76 9.91
C TYR A 277 4.11 -24.92 9.12
N LYS A 278 5.43 -24.87 8.91
CA LYS A 278 6.14 -25.77 7.98
C LYS A 278 5.83 -27.26 8.20
N GLU A 279 5.80 -27.71 9.46
CA GLU A 279 5.58 -29.12 9.81
C GLU A 279 4.17 -29.60 9.40
N ALA A 280 3.15 -28.76 9.61
CA ALA A 280 1.79 -29.05 9.16
C ALA A 280 1.68 -29.05 7.63
N PHE A 281 2.37 -28.15 6.93
CA PHE A 281 2.40 -28.10 5.47
C PHE A 281 3.17 -29.27 4.84
N GLU A 282 4.24 -29.73 5.47
CA GLU A 282 4.98 -30.92 5.06
C GLU A 282 4.12 -32.18 5.21
N LYS A 283 3.40 -32.31 6.33
CA LYS A 283 2.53 -33.48 6.59
C LYS A 283 1.28 -33.51 5.71
N HIS A 284 0.61 -32.37 5.53
CA HIS A 284 -0.72 -32.31 4.87
C HIS A 284 -0.68 -31.72 3.45
N GLY A 285 0.51 -31.44 2.91
CA GLY A 285 0.68 -30.68 1.66
C GLY A 285 -0.04 -31.25 0.43
N ALA A 286 -0.09 -32.59 0.29
CA ALA A 286 -0.82 -33.24 -0.79
C ALA A 286 -2.33 -32.95 -0.72
N LEU A 287 -2.91 -33.07 0.48
CA LEU A 287 -4.31 -32.78 0.75
C LEU A 287 -4.62 -31.29 0.56
N PHE A 288 -3.75 -30.40 1.04
CA PHE A 288 -3.90 -28.96 0.84
C PHE A 288 -3.89 -28.59 -0.65
N LYS A 289 -3.06 -29.26 -1.46
CA LYS A 289 -3.03 -29.08 -2.91
C LYS A 289 -4.32 -29.58 -3.57
N GLU A 290 -4.84 -30.73 -3.17
CA GLU A 290 -6.10 -31.29 -3.66
C GLU A 290 -7.29 -30.37 -3.38
N LEU A 291 -7.35 -29.80 -2.17
CA LEU A 291 -8.38 -28.85 -1.76
C LEU A 291 -8.22 -27.45 -2.35
N GLY A 292 -7.10 -27.18 -3.03
CA GLY A 292 -6.79 -25.86 -3.57
C GLY A 292 -6.57 -24.79 -2.50
N VAL A 293 -5.97 -25.16 -1.36
CA VAL A 293 -5.61 -24.22 -0.29
C VAL A 293 -4.58 -23.21 -0.80
N ASN A 294 -4.86 -21.93 -0.61
CA ASN A 294 -3.97 -20.84 -0.98
C ASN A 294 -3.77 -19.87 0.18
N VAL A 295 -2.74 -20.12 0.99
CA VAL A 295 -2.39 -19.25 2.13
C VAL A 295 -1.81 -17.89 1.76
N ASN A 296 -1.62 -17.58 0.47
CA ASN A 296 -1.44 -16.19 0.06
C ASN A 296 -2.70 -15.35 0.39
N ASN A 297 -3.86 -16.00 0.54
CA ASN A 297 -5.12 -15.41 1.00
C ASN A 297 -5.32 -15.48 2.52
N GLY A 298 -4.36 -15.99 3.30
CA GLY A 298 -4.51 -16.16 4.75
C GLY A 298 -4.86 -17.57 5.21
N MET A 299 -4.71 -17.80 6.52
CA MET A 299 -5.16 -19.05 7.17
C MET A 299 -6.68 -19.20 7.13
N ALA A 300 -7.43 -18.11 6.97
CA ALA A 300 -8.88 -18.16 6.73
C ALA A 300 -9.24 -19.01 5.50
N ASP A 301 -8.43 -18.94 4.43
CA ASP A 301 -8.60 -19.77 3.24
C ASP A 301 -8.45 -21.25 3.57
N LEU A 302 -7.37 -21.62 4.27
CA LEU A 302 -7.14 -22.99 4.74
C LEU A 302 -8.32 -23.49 5.58
N TYR A 303 -8.75 -22.73 6.58
CA TYR A 303 -9.87 -23.11 7.45
C TYR A 303 -11.18 -23.28 6.68
N ALA A 304 -11.43 -22.45 5.66
CA ALA A 304 -12.61 -22.58 4.81
C ALA A 304 -12.56 -23.84 3.94
N LYS A 305 -11.41 -24.14 3.33
CA LYS A 305 -11.25 -25.31 2.45
C LYS A 305 -11.29 -26.64 3.21
N ILE A 306 -10.75 -26.70 4.44
CA ILE A 306 -10.82 -27.94 5.23
C ILE A 306 -12.21 -28.21 5.81
N ALA A 307 -13.12 -27.23 5.85
CA ALA A 307 -14.46 -27.38 6.43
C ALA A 307 -15.32 -28.41 5.68
N SER A 308 -14.98 -28.74 4.43
CA SER A 308 -15.65 -29.80 3.65
C SER A 308 -15.16 -31.21 3.97
N LEU A 309 -14.10 -31.36 4.77
CA LEU A 309 -13.55 -32.66 5.16
C LEU A 309 -14.32 -33.30 6.33
N PRO A 310 -14.19 -34.62 6.57
CA PRO A 310 -14.67 -35.24 7.79
C PRO A 310 -14.04 -34.60 9.05
N GLN A 311 -14.81 -34.49 10.13
CA GLN A 311 -14.40 -33.82 11.38
C GLN A 311 -13.06 -34.35 11.92
N SER A 312 -12.84 -35.67 11.88
CA SER A 312 -11.59 -36.28 12.34
C SER A 312 -10.35 -35.78 11.60
N LYS A 313 -10.47 -35.51 10.30
CA LYS A 313 -9.38 -34.93 9.48
C LYS A 313 -9.20 -33.45 9.74
N GLN A 314 -10.29 -32.72 9.95
CA GLN A 314 -10.21 -31.31 10.35
C GLN A 314 -9.49 -31.16 11.70
N ASP A 315 -9.82 -32.00 12.67
CA ASP A 315 -9.24 -31.96 14.01
C ASP A 315 -7.76 -32.38 13.99
N GLU A 316 -7.40 -33.37 13.16
CA GLU A 316 -5.99 -33.73 12.92
C GLU A 316 -5.20 -32.52 12.40
N ILE A 317 -5.69 -31.85 11.36
CA ILE A 317 -5.03 -30.66 10.78
C ILE A 317 -4.92 -29.54 11.80
N LYS A 318 -6.01 -29.23 12.53
CA LYS A 318 -6.04 -28.16 13.53
C LYS A 318 -5.06 -28.43 14.68
N ARG A 319 -4.98 -29.69 15.14
CA ARG A 319 -4.02 -30.09 16.16
C ARG A 319 -2.58 -29.93 15.67
N ASP A 320 -2.28 -30.35 14.44
CA ASP A 320 -0.92 -30.25 13.90
C ASP A 320 -0.51 -28.79 13.63
N LEU A 321 -1.46 -27.92 13.25
CA LEU A 321 -1.25 -26.47 13.20
C LEU A 321 -0.98 -25.88 14.59
N HIS A 322 -1.72 -26.33 15.61
CA HIS A 322 -1.48 -25.91 16.99
C HIS A 322 -0.11 -26.39 17.50
N ALA A 323 0.31 -27.62 17.19
CA ALA A 323 1.60 -28.16 17.56
C ALA A 323 2.77 -27.31 17.04
N CYS A 324 2.63 -26.69 15.85
CA CYS A 324 3.64 -25.75 15.35
C CYS A 324 3.89 -24.60 16.32
N HIS A 325 2.89 -24.12 17.06
CA HIS A 325 3.06 -23.04 18.04
C HIS A 325 3.94 -23.43 19.24
N GLU A 326 4.15 -24.71 19.52
CA GLU A 326 5.02 -25.17 20.61
C GLU A 326 6.51 -24.93 20.30
N HIS A 327 6.86 -24.85 19.02
CA HIS A 327 8.23 -24.70 18.52
C HIS A 327 8.43 -23.41 17.72
N ARG A 328 7.46 -22.50 17.76
CA ARG A 328 7.46 -21.20 17.09
C ARG A 328 7.21 -20.08 18.10
N PRO A 329 7.59 -18.82 17.80
CA PRO A 329 7.31 -17.71 18.69
C PRO A 329 5.81 -17.47 18.83
N GLU A 330 5.42 -16.81 19.91
CA GLU A 330 4.08 -16.23 20.01
C GLU A 330 3.81 -15.31 18.82
N LEU A 331 2.59 -15.31 18.31
CA LEU A 331 2.18 -14.55 17.15
C LEU A 331 1.22 -13.42 17.57
N ALA A 332 1.39 -12.24 16.99
CA ALA A 332 0.49 -11.12 17.23
C ALA A 332 -0.96 -11.45 16.82
N MET A 333 -1.91 -10.90 17.57
CA MET A 333 -3.34 -11.11 17.38
C MET A 333 -4.02 -9.87 16.82
N VAL A 334 -4.97 -10.10 15.91
CA VAL A 334 -5.93 -9.10 15.43
C VAL A 334 -7.11 -9.03 16.40
N ASP A 335 -7.64 -10.19 16.79
CA ASP A 335 -8.69 -10.35 17.80
C ASP A 335 -8.40 -11.63 18.61
N SER A 336 -7.84 -11.46 19.80
CA SER A 336 -7.44 -12.58 20.67
C SER A 336 -8.65 -13.37 21.18
N ALA A 337 -9.79 -12.72 21.40
CA ALA A 337 -11.02 -13.38 21.88
C ALA A 337 -11.62 -14.34 20.85
N LYS A 338 -11.37 -14.08 19.57
CA LYS A 338 -11.80 -14.95 18.45
C LYS A 338 -10.68 -15.82 17.89
N GLY A 339 -9.48 -15.76 18.45
CA GLY A 339 -8.32 -16.49 17.91
C GLY A 339 -7.86 -16.01 16.52
N ILE A 340 -8.18 -14.77 16.13
CA ILE A 340 -7.78 -14.20 14.83
C ILE A 340 -6.35 -13.69 14.96
N THR A 341 -5.41 -14.41 14.34
CA THR A 341 -3.98 -14.10 14.37
C THR A 341 -3.58 -13.14 13.25
N ASN A 342 -2.35 -12.63 13.29
CA ASN A 342 -1.73 -11.88 12.20
C ASN A 342 -1.76 -12.61 10.84
N PHE A 343 -1.81 -13.95 10.86
CA PHE A 343 -1.84 -14.77 9.65
C PHE A 343 -3.25 -15.12 9.16
N HIS A 344 -4.30 -14.66 9.85
CA HIS A 344 -5.67 -15.01 9.51
C HIS A 344 -6.07 -14.51 8.11
N SER A 345 -5.90 -13.21 7.84
CA SER A 345 -6.02 -12.62 6.51
C SER A 345 -4.89 -11.62 6.25
N PRO A 346 -4.37 -11.55 5.00
CA PRO A 346 -3.24 -10.69 4.64
C PRO A 346 -3.57 -9.18 4.68
N ASN A 347 -4.83 -8.83 4.91
CA ASN A 347 -5.32 -7.46 4.93
C ASN A 347 -5.71 -6.98 6.34
N ASP A 348 -5.59 -7.86 7.34
CA ASP A 348 -5.97 -7.51 8.71
C ASP A 348 -4.91 -6.62 9.38
N ILE A 349 -3.63 -6.86 9.05
CA ILE A 349 -2.49 -6.08 9.54
C ILE A 349 -1.81 -5.41 8.36
N ILE A 350 -2.20 -4.16 8.10
CA ILE A 350 -1.64 -3.33 7.02
C ILE A 350 -0.56 -2.41 7.59
N VAL A 351 0.65 -2.48 7.06
CA VAL A 351 1.87 -1.82 7.58
C VAL A 351 1.70 -0.34 7.93
N ASP A 352 1.05 0.46 7.09
CA ASP A 352 0.88 1.90 7.25
C ASP A 352 -0.01 2.26 8.45
N ALA A 353 -1.01 1.44 8.78
CA ALA A 353 -1.84 1.62 9.97
C ALA A 353 -1.32 0.87 11.20
N SER A 354 -0.81 -0.34 11.02
CA SER A 354 -0.38 -1.24 12.09
C SER A 354 0.92 -0.79 12.76
N MET A 355 1.90 -0.29 11.99
CA MET A 355 3.16 0.19 12.57
C MET A 355 2.95 1.42 13.46
N PRO A 356 2.21 2.47 13.05
CA PRO A 356 1.87 3.56 13.95
C PRO A 356 1.04 3.14 15.16
N ALA A 357 0.09 2.21 15.01
CA ALA A 357 -0.68 1.69 16.14
C ALA A 357 0.22 1.00 17.17
N MET A 358 1.14 0.15 16.71
CA MET A 358 2.15 -0.52 17.55
C MET A 358 3.07 0.49 18.24
N ILE A 359 3.57 1.50 17.51
CA ILE A 359 4.45 2.53 18.06
C ILE A 359 3.72 3.38 19.11
N ARG A 360 2.47 3.76 18.87
CA ARG A 360 1.63 4.52 19.81
C ARG A 360 1.36 3.74 21.09
N ASN A 361 1.25 2.41 20.99
CA ASN A 361 1.07 1.50 22.12
C ASN A 361 2.40 1.13 22.83
N GLY A 362 3.41 2.00 22.78
CA GLY A 362 4.66 1.80 23.51
C GLY A 362 5.53 0.71 22.89
N GLY A 363 5.38 0.47 21.59
CA GLY A 363 6.09 -0.58 20.88
C GLY A 363 5.45 -1.96 21.03
N LYS A 364 4.16 -2.07 21.33
CA LYS A 364 3.52 -3.33 21.73
C LYS A 364 2.34 -3.71 20.85
N MET A 365 2.10 -5.01 20.75
CA MET A 365 0.92 -5.62 20.11
C MET A 365 0.28 -6.64 21.04
N TRP A 366 -0.92 -7.10 20.69
CA TRP A 366 -1.72 -8.02 21.50
C TRP A 366 -1.29 -9.48 21.30
N ASP A 367 -1.10 -10.20 22.41
CA ASP A 367 -0.86 -11.64 22.42
C ASP A 367 -2.17 -12.46 22.46
N ALA A 368 -2.05 -13.79 22.42
CA ALA A 368 -3.19 -14.71 22.49
C ALA A 368 -4.02 -14.59 23.78
N ASN A 369 -3.46 -14.03 24.85
CA ASN A 369 -4.14 -13.80 26.13
C ASN A 369 -4.76 -12.40 26.23
N GLY A 370 -4.71 -11.60 25.16
CA GLY A 370 -5.21 -10.22 25.15
C GLY A 370 -4.33 -9.27 25.97
N ARG A 371 -3.01 -9.52 26.06
CA ARG A 371 -2.04 -8.66 26.75
C ARG A 371 -1.08 -8.01 25.76
N LEU A 372 -0.67 -6.78 26.05
CA LEU A 372 0.32 -6.06 25.25
C LEU A 372 1.74 -6.58 25.54
N LYS A 373 2.47 -6.98 24.49
CA LYS A 373 3.85 -7.46 24.55
C LYS A 373 4.75 -6.76 23.54
N ASP A 374 6.04 -6.70 23.87
CA ASP A 374 7.07 -6.29 22.92
C ASP A 374 7.09 -7.23 21.72
N VAL A 375 7.37 -6.66 20.54
CA VAL A 375 7.17 -7.34 19.27
C VAL A 375 8.35 -7.14 18.31
N LYS A 376 8.70 -8.21 17.59
CA LYS A 376 9.53 -8.16 16.39
C LYS A 376 8.61 -7.88 15.21
N ALA A 377 8.62 -6.64 14.74
CA ALA A 377 7.83 -6.19 13.60
C ALA A 377 8.55 -6.52 12.30
N VAL A 378 8.24 -7.68 11.73
CA VAL A 378 8.86 -8.16 10.49
C VAL A 378 8.28 -7.42 9.29
N MET A 379 9.16 -6.73 8.59
CA MET A 379 8.91 -6.00 7.35
C MET A 379 9.98 -6.43 6.34
N PRO A 380 9.76 -7.50 5.56
CA PRO A 380 10.84 -8.11 4.76
C PRO A 380 11.54 -7.12 3.83
N GLU A 381 10.76 -6.27 3.16
CA GLU A 381 11.26 -5.26 2.26
C GLU A 381 11.90 -4.08 3.01
N SER A 382 13.21 -3.93 2.85
CA SER A 382 13.99 -2.93 3.59
C SER A 382 13.79 -1.50 3.10
N THR A 383 13.35 -1.28 1.85
CA THR A 383 13.23 0.05 1.23
C THR A 383 12.62 1.08 2.17
N PHE A 384 11.50 0.75 2.83
CA PHE A 384 10.79 1.66 3.73
C PHE A 384 10.71 1.18 5.19
N ALA A 385 11.25 0.00 5.52
CA ALA A 385 11.22 -0.53 6.89
C ALA A 385 12.10 0.29 7.85
N ARG A 386 13.21 0.84 7.34
CA ARG A 386 14.26 1.51 8.13
C ARG A 386 13.74 2.75 8.87
N ILE A 387 12.78 3.48 8.30
CA ILE A 387 12.20 4.67 8.96
C ILE A 387 11.46 4.30 10.26
N TYR A 388 10.83 3.12 10.29
CA TYR A 388 10.11 2.66 11.46
C TYR A 388 11.08 2.22 12.56
N GLN A 389 12.19 1.60 12.20
CA GLN A 389 13.26 1.32 13.17
C GLN A 389 13.80 2.61 13.79
N GLU A 390 13.97 3.66 12.99
CA GLU A 390 14.52 4.94 13.45
C GLU A 390 13.61 5.62 14.49
N ILE A 391 12.29 5.64 14.26
CA ILE A 391 11.34 6.18 15.24
C ILE A 391 11.20 5.28 16.48
N ILE A 392 11.28 3.96 16.34
CA ILE A 392 11.32 3.04 17.50
C ILE A 392 12.53 3.35 18.38
N ASN A 393 13.72 3.47 17.78
CA ASN A 393 14.94 3.85 18.50
C ASN A 393 14.81 5.23 19.16
N PHE A 394 14.21 6.19 18.45
CA PHE A 394 13.94 7.52 18.99
C PHE A 394 13.05 7.45 20.23
N CYS A 395 11.92 6.75 20.16
CA CYS A 395 10.98 6.62 21.28
C CYS A 395 11.56 5.84 22.46
N LYS A 396 12.38 4.81 22.22
CA LYS A 396 13.11 4.13 23.30
C LYS A 396 13.97 5.12 24.07
N TRP A 397 14.72 5.98 23.38
CA TRP A 397 15.65 6.91 24.03
C TRP A 397 14.94 8.11 24.68
N HIS A 398 13.97 8.70 24.00
CA HIS A 398 13.34 9.97 24.40
C HIS A 398 11.97 9.82 25.09
N GLY A 399 11.43 8.60 25.17
CA GLY A 399 10.04 8.36 25.60
C GLY A 399 9.03 8.58 24.47
N ASN A 400 7.75 8.47 24.80
CA ASN A 400 6.65 8.72 23.88
C ASN A 400 6.53 10.21 23.48
N PHE A 401 5.92 10.49 22.32
CA PHE A 401 5.59 11.86 21.93
C PHE A 401 4.52 12.45 22.85
N ASP A 402 4.58 13.77 23.05
CA ASP A 402 3.55 14.54 23.76
C ASP A 402 2.69 15.35 22.77
N PRO A 403 1.43 14.95 22.53
CA PRO A 403 0.52 15.66 21.64
C PRO A 403 0.27 17.13 22.01
N LYS A 404 0.51 17.53 23.27
CA LYS A 404 0.35 18.91 23.73
C LYS A 404 1.41 19.84 23.17
N THR A 405 2.63 19.36 23.04
CA THR A 405 3.81 20.19 22.76
C THR A 405 4.45 19.87 21.42
N MET A 406 4.26 18.66 20.89
CA MET A 406 4.90 18.25 19.65
C MET A 406 4.49 19.11 18.44
N GLY A 407 5.44 19.29 17.53
CA GLY A 407 5.22 19.93 16.22
C GLY A 407 4.32 19.09 15.31
N THR A 408 4.28 19.44 14.03
CA THR A 408 3.54 18.71 12.99
C THR A 408 4.40 18.37 11.79
N VAL A 409 4.07 17.25 11.14
CA VAL A 409 4.75 16.79 9.92
C VAL A 409 3.75 16.68 8.76
N PRO A 410 3.51 17.78 8.02
CA PRO A 410 2.83 17.73 6.74
C PRO A 410 3.57 16.86 5.72
N ASN A 411 2.86 16.38 4.71
CA ASN A 411 3.44 15.64 3.60
C ASN A 411 3.06 16.23 2.25
N VAL A 412 4.06 16.34 1.39
CA VAL A 412 3.92 16.60 -0.05
C VAL A 412 4.32 15.34 -0.80
N GLY A 413 3.34 14.60 -1.31
CA GLY A 413 3.54 13.25 -1.84
C GLY A 413 3.46 13.17 -3.35
N LEU A 414 4.49 12.60 -3.97
CA LEU A 414 4.50 12.25 -5.39
C LEU A 414 3.57 11.06 -5.61
N MET A 415 2.52 11.25 -6.41
CA MET A 415 1.55 10.18 -6.69
C MET A 415 0.82 10.28 -8.04
N ALA A 416 0.93 11.42 -8.72
CA ALA A 416 0.21 11.66 -9.96
C ALA A 416 0.53 10.59 -11.02
N GLN A 417 -0.47 10.22 -11.82
CA GLN A 417 -0.31 9.29 -12.95
C GLN A 417 0.27 7.93 -12.57
N GLN A 418 -0.15 7.43 -11.39
CA GLN A 418 0.23 6.12 -10.84
C GLN A 418 1.74 5.99 -10.59
N ALA A 419 2.34 7.04 -10.02
CA ALA A 419 3.77 7.09 -9.76
C ALA A 419 4.27 5.89 -8.92
N GLU A 420 5.44 5.37 -9.31
CA GLU A 420 6.26 4.39 -8.61
C GLU A 420 5.55 3.02 -8.46
N GLU A 421 5.53 2.45 -7.25
CA GLU A 421 5.00 1.09 -7.00
C GLU A 421 3.48 0.98 -7.22
N TYR A 422 2.72 2.09 -7.12
CA TYR A 422 1.27 2.07 -7.31
C TYR A 422 0.87 1.79 -8.76
N GLY A 423 1.75 2.09 -9.71
CA GLY A 423 1.57 1.79 -11.13
C GLY A 423 2.15 0.43 -11.53
N SER A 424 2.72 -0.36 -10.62
CA SER A 424 3.53 -1.53 -10.98
C SER A 424 2.74 -2.84 -11.11
N HIS A 425 1.45 -2.86 -10.76
CA HIS A 425 0.72 -4.11 -10.57
C HIS A 425 0.66 -4.98 -11.84
N ASP A 426 0.53 -4.35 -13.00
CA ASP A 426 0.50 -4.99 -14.31
C ASP A 426 1.90 -5.27 -14.89
N LYS A 427 2.95 -5.00 -14.09
CA LYS A 427 4.38 -5.13 -14.36
C LYS A 427 5.09 -5.85 -13.20
N THR A 428 4.34 -6.64 -12.42
CA THR A 428 4.87 -7.46 -11.33
C THR A 428 4.57 -8.92 -11.63
N PHE A 429 5.60 -9.76 -11.60
CA PHE A 429 5.52 -11.17 -12.00
C PHE A 429 6.23 -12.07 -10.99
N GLU A 430 5.60 -13.20 -10.67
CA GLU A 430 6.30 -14.33 -10.04
C GLU A 430 7.02 -15.09 -11.15
N ILE A 431 8.33 -15.26 -11.01
CA ILE A 431 9.19 -15.86 -12.02
C ILE A 431 8.94 -17.37 -12.07
N THR A 432 8.65 -17.91 -13.26
CA THR A 432 8.31 -19.32 -13.44
C THR A 432 9.51 -20.22 -13.67
N GLU A 433 10.62 -19.66 -14.15
CA GLU A 433 11.85 -20.37 -14.51
C GLU A 433 13.08 -19.50 -14.25
N ASP A 434 14.20 -20.11 -13.89
CA ASP A 434 15.46 -19.39 -13.73
C ASP A 434 15.91 -18.74 -15.05
N GLY A 435 16.46 -17.53 -14.96
CA GLY A 435 16.94 -16.83 -16.13
C GLY A 435 17.32 -15.38 -15.91
N VAL A 436 17.25 -14.61 -16.99
CA VAL A 436 17.55 -13.19 -17.02
C VAL A 436 16.29 -12.42 -17.43
N ALA A 437 15.76 -11.62 -16.52
CA ALA A 437 14.61 -10.76 -16.74
C ALA A 437 15.06 -9.39 -17.28
N ASN A 438 14.68 -9.10 -18.53
CA ASN A 438 15.10 -7.92 -19.27
C ASN A 438 13.92 -6.97 -19.55
N ILE A 439 14.22 -5.67 -19.50
CA ILE A 439 13.41 -4.61 -20.10
C ILE A 439 14.11 -4.20 -21.39
N THR A 440 13.49 -4.53 -22.52
CA THR A 440 14.11 -4.41 -23.84
C THR A 440 13.33 -3.42 -24.69
N ASP A 441 14.02 -2.47 -25.32
CA ASP A 441 13.45 -1.54 -26.30
C ASP A 441 12.95 -2.32 -27.53
N LEU A 442 11.68 -2.12 -27.92
CA LEU A 442 11.05 -2.83 -29.03
C LEU A 442 11.59 -2.40 -30.40
N ALA A 443 12.04 -1.16 -30.53
CA ALA A 443 12.51 -0.61 -31.80
C ALA A 443 13.98 -0.98 -32.08
N THR A 444 14.83 -0.98 -31.05
CA THR A 444 16.28 -1.20 -31.22
C THR A 444 16.75 -2.59 -30.77
N GLY A 445 15.98 -3.29 -29.94
CA GLY A 445 16.44 -4.51 -29.27
C GLY A 445 17.44 -4.25 -28.14
N GLU A 446 17.66 -2.98 -27.76
CA GLU A 446 18.54 -2.58 -26.66
C GLU A 446 17.96 -3.04 -25.32
N VAL A 447 18.73 -3.79 -24.53
CA VAL A 447 18.37 -4.12 -23.15
C VAL A 447 18.69 -2.91 -22.26
N LEU A 448 17.65 -2.26 -21.74
CA LEU A 448 17.76 -1.07 -20.90
C LEU A 448 18.10 -1.43 -19.45
N LEU A 449 17.42 -2.44 -18.91
CA LEU A 449 17.59 -2.93 -17.55
C LEU A 449 17.51 -4.46 -17.55
N SER A 450 18.33 -5.11 -16.73
CA SER A 450 18.45 -6.56 -16.67
C SER A 450 18.60 -7.04 -15.23
N GLN A 451 17.95 -8.15 -14.87
CA GLN A 451 18.02 -8.78 -13.56
C GLN A 451 18.22 -10.30 -13.69
N ASN A 452 19.14 -10.86 -12.90
CA ASN A 452 19.24 -12.31 -12.75
C ASN A 452 18.20 -12.77 -11.74
N VAL A 453 17.33 -13.69 -12.14
CA VAL A 453 16.20 -14.14 -11.33
C VAL A 453 16.12 -15.66 -11.28
N GLU A 454 15.58 -16.17 -10.19
CA GLU A 454 15.32 -17.59 -9.98
C GLU A 454 13.82 -17.88 -9.88
N VAL A 455 13.45 -19.15 -10.02
CA VAL A 455 12.06 -19.60 -9.91
C VAL A 455 11.43 -19.21 -8.56
N GLY A 456 10.28 -18.55 -8.64
CA GLY A 456 9.51 -18.03 -7.52
C GLY A 456 9.96 -16.66 -7.02
N ASP A 457 11.01 -16.08 -7.58
CA ASP A 457 11.35 -14.68 -7.31
C ASP A 457 10.22 -13.76 -7.79
N ILE A 458 10.08 -12.61 -7.14
CA ILE A 458 9.11 -11.59 -7.55
C ILE A 458 9.87 -10.51 -8.29
N TRP A 459 9.63 -10.36 -9.59
CA TRP A 459 10.21 -9.29 -10.40
C TRP A 459 9.20 -8.18 -10.66
N ARG A 460 9.65 -6.93 -10.59
CA ARG A 460 8.81 -5.74 -10.71
C ARG A 460 9.49 -4.64 -11.51
N MET A 461 8.70 -3.99 -12.37
CA MET A 461 9.05 -2.70 -12.99
C MET A 461 8.15 -1.57 -12.47
N CYS A 462 8.77 -0.46 -12.07
CA CYS A 462 8.10 0.78 -11.65
C CYS A 462 8.36 1.90 -12.66
N GLN A 463 7.50 2.93 -12.63
CA GLN A 463 7.54 4.06 -13.55
C GLN A 463 7.14 5.35 -12.83
N VAL A 464 7.80 6.46 -13.14
CA VAL A 464 7.33 7.79 -12.73
C VAL A 464 7.63 8.84 -13.79
N LYS A 465 6.57 9.56 -14.17
CA LYS A 465 6.57 10.50 -15.29
C LYS A 465 7.15 11.85 -14.86
N ASP A 466 7.89 12.48 -15.77
CA ASP A 466 8.60 13.72 -15.50
C ASP A 466 7.68 14.88 -15.08
N ALA A 467 6.52 15.01 -15.74
CA ALA A 467 5.53 16.03 -15.41
C ALA A 467 5.01 15.92 -13.96
N ALA A 468 4.81 14.69 -13.47
CA ALA A 468 4.39 14.45 -12.09
C ALA A 468 5.48 14.87 -11.09
N ILE A 469 6.75 14.63 -11.40
CA ILE A 469 7.89 15.02 -10.57
C ILE A 469 8.02 16.55 -10.52
N ARG A 470 7.90 17.21 -11.67
CA ARG A 470 7.97 18.68 -11.76
C ARG A 470 6.85 19.36 -10.97
N ASP A 471 5.62 18.85 -11.08
CA ASP A 471 4.49 19.32 -10.27
C ASP A 471 4.71 19.07 -8.76
N TRP A 472 5.26 17.92 -8.40
CA TRP A 472 5.56 17.59 -7.00
C TRP A 472 6.60 18.54 -6.37
N VAL A 473 7.67 18.88 -7.10
CA VAL A 473 8.67 19.87 -6.67
C VAL A 473 8.03 21.25 -6.52
N LYS A 474 7.23 21.68 -7.49
CA LYS A 474 6.46 22.93 -7.44
C LYS A 474 5.56 22.97 -6.20
N LEU A 475 4.82 21.90 -5.92
CA LEU A 475 3.94 21.79 -4.75
C LEU A 475 4.75 21.89 -3.45
N ALA A 476 5.92 21.25 -3.37
CA ALA A 476 6.79 21.32 -2.19
C ALA A 476 7.26 22.75 -1.90
N VAL A 477 7.74 23.47 -2.93
CA VAL A 477 8.15 24.88 -2.79
C VAL A 477 6.97 25.76 -2.39
N ASN A 478 5.80 25.58 -3.02
CA ASN A 478 4.59 26.32 -2.67
C ASN A 478 4.19 26.11 -1.21
N ARG A 479 4.25 24.86 -0.71
CA ARG A 479 3.93 24.56 0.69
C ARG A 479 4.94 25.18 1.63
N ALA A 480 6.24 25.10 1.33
CA ALA A 480 7.30 25.76 2.10
C ALA A 480 7.05 27.27 2.24
N ARG A 481 6.81 27.95 1.11
CA ARG A 481 6.56 29.38 1.06
C ARG A 481 5.31 29.78 1.84
N ASN A 482 4.23 29.02 1.69
CA ASN A 482 2.94 29.31 2.33
C ASN A 482 2.94 29.07 3.84
N SER A 483 3.77 28.16 4.35
CA SER A 483 3.80 27.83 5.78
C SER A 483 5.00 28.41 6.53
N GLY A 484 6.08 28.78 5.84
CA GLY A 484 7.37 29.12 6.45
C GLY A 484 8.09 27.92 7.08
N MET A 485 7.64 26.70 6.82
CA MET A 485 8.26 25.48 7.35
C MET A 485 9.41 25.01 6.45
N PRO A 486 10.47 24.39 7.03
CA PRO A 486 11.46 23.71 6.22
C PRO A 486 10.86 22.50 5.50
N VAL A 487 11.35 22.23 4.29
CA VAL A 487 11.02 21.02 3.52
C VAL A 487 12.23 20.12 3.49
N VAL A 488 12.01 18.85 3.81
CA VAL A 488 13.00 17.79 3.56
C VAL A 488 12.45 16.88 2.48
N PHE A 489 13.19 16.71 1.39
CA PHE A 489 12.99 15.65 0.41
C PHE A 489 13.63 14.36 0.93
N TRP A 490 12.83 13.31 1.09
CA TRP A 490 13.28 12.03 1.67
C TRP A 490 13.68 11.11 0.51
N LEU A 491 14.95 11.22 0.12
CA LEU A 491 15.50 10.53 -1.03
C LEU A 491 16.87 9.96 -0.67
N ASP A 492 16.97 8.64 -0.68
CA ASP A 492 18.17 7.86 -0.45
C ASP A 492 19.02 7.81 -1.71
N ALA A 493 20.18 8.45 -1.66
CA ALA A 493 21.13 8.45 -2.77
C ALA A 493 21.71 7.06 -3.09
N TYR A 494 21.60 6.09 -2.18
CA TYR A 494 22.02 4.71 -2.41
C TYR A 494 20.96 3.86 -3.12
N ARG A 495 19.71 4.33 -3.17
CA ARG A 495 18.65 3.69 -3.94
C ARG A 495 18.67 4.25 -5.38
N PRO A 496 18.88 3.43 -6.42
CA PRO A 496 18.99 3.92 -7.81
C PRO A 496 17.81 4.78 -8.26
N HIS A 497 16.58 4.39 -7.92
CA HIS A 497 15.39 5.18 -8.23
C HIS A 497 15.45 6.59 -7.62
N GLU A 498 15.71 6.66 -6.31
CA GLU A 498 15.74 7.92 -5.59
C GLU A 498 16.95 8.77 -6.02
N ALA A 499 18.06 8.17 -6.45
CA ALA A 499 19.16 8.90 -7.08
C ALA A 499 18.76 9.61 -8.40
N GLN A 500 17.92 8.98 -9.23
CA GLN A 500 17.32 9.64 -10.40
C GLN A 500 16.40 10.80 -9.97
N LEU A 501 15.58 10.59 -8.94
CA LEU A 501 14.71 11.64 -8.39
C LEU A 501 15.50 12.81 -7.80
N ILE A 502 16.60 12.57 -7.08
CA ILE A 502 17.47 13.63 -6.54
C ILE A 502 17.97 14.53 -7.67
N THR A 503 18.37 13.95 -8.79
CA THR A 503 18.83 14.71 -9.97
C THR A 503 17.72 15.61 -10.50
N LYS A 504 16.50 15.08 -10.65
CA LYS A 504 15.35 15.85 -11.12
C LYS A 504 14.91 16.92 -10.12
N VAL A 505 14.89 16.63 -8.82
CA VAL A 505 14.58 17.61 -7.77
C VAL A 505 15.56 18.77 -7.80
N LYS A 506 16.87 18.49 -7.85
CA LYS A 506 17.89 19.55 -7.96
C LYS A 506 17.67 20.42 -9.19
N MET A 507 17.39 19.81 -10.34
CA MET A 507 17.11 20.53 -11.57
C MET A 507 15.87 21.43 -11.45
N TYR A 508 14.75 20.89 -10.97
CA TYR A 508 13.47 21.63 -10.92
C TYR A 508 13.38 22.65 -9.80
N LEU A 509 14.17 22.52 -8.73
CA LEU A 509 14.27 23.59 -7.73
C LEU A 509 14.81 24.91 -8.32
N HIS A 510 15.64 24.87 -9.37
CA HIS A 510 16.12 26.06 -10.07
C HIS A 510 15.02 26.80 -10.87
N GLU A 511 13.88 26.17 -11.11
CA GLU A 511 12.75 26.80 -11.81
C GLU A 511 11.84 27.61 -10.86
N HIS A 512 12.18 27.68 -9.58
CA HIS A 512 11.39 28.33 -8.55
C HIS A 512 12.23 29.30 -7.72
N ASP A 513 11.60 30.36 -7.19
CA ASP A 513 12.25 31.23 -6.21
C ASP A 513 12.29 30.54 -4.84
N THR A 514 13.46 30.03 -4.48
CA THR A 514 13.74 29.40 -3.18
C THR A 514 14.38 30.35 -2.16
N THR A 515 14.45 31.66 -2.45
CA THR A 515 15.06 32.65 -1.55
C THR A 515 14.35 32.65 -0.20
N GLY A 516 15.11 32.49 0.89
CA GLY A 516 14.56 32.47 2.26
C GLY A 516 13.79 31.20 2.62
N LEU A 517 13.83 30.14 1.80
CA LEU A 517 13.30 28.82 2.14
C LEU A 517 14.41 27.90 2.62
N ASP A 518 14.11 27.06 3.61
CA ASP A 518 14.96 25.95 4.04
C ASP A 518 14.48 24.67 3.35
N ILE A 519 15.18 24.27 2.28
CA ILE A 519 14.87 23.07 1.49
C ILE A 519 16.10 22.18 1.46
N GLN A 520 15.95 20.95 1.95
CA GLN A 520 17.03 19.99 2.09
C GLN A 520 16.67 18.66 1.42
N ILE A 521 17.69 17.89 1.03
CA ILE A 521 17.53 16.52 0.55
C ILE A 521 18.31 15.62 1.52
N MET A 522 17.64 14.62 2.10
CA MET A 522 18.24 13.68 3.03
C MET A 522 17.77 12.27 2.70
N ASN A 523 18.61 11.26 2.96
CA ASN A 523 18.14 9.88 2.95
C ASN A 523 17.00 9.70 3.98
N GLN A 524 16.16 8.70 3.75
CA GLN A 524 14.92 8.51 4.49
C GLN A 524 15.14 8.38 6.02
N VAL A 525 16.19 7.68 6.44
CA VAL A 525 16.52 7.47 7.87
C VAL A 525 16.97 8.79 8.51
N ARG A 526 17.85 9.54 7.83
CA ARG A 526 18.32 10.84 8.32
C ARG A 526 17.19 11.86 8.36
N ALA A 527 16.34 11.87 7.34
CA ALA A 527 15.15 12.72 7.26
C ALA A 527 14.18 12.42 8.40
N MET A 528 13.94 11.14 8.70
CA MET A 528 13.17 10.72 9.87
C MET A 528 13.80 11.27 11.15
N ARG A 529 15.08 10.99 11.43
CA ARG A 529 15.77 11.50 12.63
C ARG A 529 15.67 13.03 12.78
N TYR A 530 16.01 13.77 11.73
CA TYR A 530 15.93 15.24 11.72
C TYR A 530 14.51 15.73 12.03
N THR A 531 13.51 15.08 11.44
CA THR A 531 12.09 15.41 11.66
C THR A 531 11.68 15.14 13.10
N LEU A 532 12.04 13.99 13.67
CA LEU A 532 11.71 13.63 15.06
C LEU A 532 12.36 14.58 16.07
N GLU A 533 13.62 14.96 15.84
CA GLU A 533 14.33 15.96 16.66
C GLU A 533 13.62 17.31 16.65
N ARG A 534 13.07 17.74 15.51
CA ARG A 534 12.29 18.98 15.42
C ARG A 534 10.93 18.84 16.09
N VAL A 535 10.22 17.74 15.83
CA VAL A 535 8.88 17.48 16.34
C VAL A 535 8.84 17.49 17.86
N ILE A 536 9.78 16.85 18.54
CA ILE A 536 9.83 16.85 20.03
C ILE A 536 10.10 18.26 20.61
N ARG A 537 10.68 19.17 19.82
CA ARG A 537 10.93 20.57 20.18
C ARG A 537 9.77 21.50 19.81
N GLY A 538 8.63 20.95 19.39
CA GLY A 538 7.47 21.72 18.96
C GLY A 538 7.62 22.37 17.58
N LEU A 539 8.62 21.95 16.79
CA LEU A 539 8.91 22.52 15.47
C LEU A 539 8.31 21.66 14.35
N ASP A 540 7.86 22.34 13.31
CA ASP A 540 7.18 21.71 12.17
C ASP A 540 8.17 21.44 11.03
N THR A 541 7.94 20.37 10.27
CA THR A 541 8.79 19.99 9.13
C THR A 541 7.93 19.38 8.03
N ILE A 542 8.03 19.87 6.79
CA ILE A 542 7.35 19.26 5.66
C ILE A 542 8.19 18.08 5.17
N SER A 543 7.56 16.91 5.03
CA SER A 543 8.13 15.75 4.34
C SER A 543 7.72 15.78 2.87
N ALA A 544 8.66 15.93 1.94
CA ALA A 544 8.43 15.75 0.52
C ALA A 544 8.91 14.34 0.13
N THR A 545 7.99 13.46 -0.27
CA THR A 545 8.30 12.03 -0.43
C THR A 545 7.69 11.39 -1.67
N GLY A 546 8.22 10.24 -2.07
CA GLY A 546 7.58 9.30 -2.99
C GLY A 546 6.21 8.79 -2.46
N ASN A 547 5.54 7.99 -3.27
CA ASN A 547 4.16 7.56 -3.11
C ASN A 547 3.95 6.61 -1.92
N ILE A 548 4.87 5.67 -1.71
CA ILE A 548 4.79 4.74 -0.57
C ILE A 548 5.01 5.49 0.74
N LEU A 549 6.07 6.30 0.83
CA LEU A 549 6.35 7.11 2.02
C LEU A 549 5.25 8.13 2.30
N ARG A 550 4.61 8.71 1.27
CA ARG A 550 3.42 9.55 1.45
C ARG A 550 2.39 8.80 2.27
N ASP A 551 2.06 7.56 1.91
CA ASP A 551 1.10 6.77 2.67
C ASP A 551 1.57 6.52 4.11
N TYR A 552 2.80 6.03 4.26
CA TYR A 552 3.31 5.62 5.57
C TYR A 552 3.40 6.80 6.55
N LEU A 553 3.91 7.94 6.10
CA LEU A 553 4.10 9.12 6.96
C LEU A 553 2.78 9.84 7.27
N THR A 554 1.82 9.81 6.34
CA THR A 554 0.51 10.44 6.55
C THR A 554 -0.47 9.60 7.36
N ASP A 555 -0.09 8.38 7.72
CA ASP A 555 -0.68 7.64 8.84
C ASP A 555 0.16 7.77 10.11
N LEU A 556 1.49 7.62 10.01
CA LEU A 556 2.40 7.66 11.15
C LEU A 556 2.27 8.93 12.00
N PHE A 557 2.58 10.09 11.41
CA PHE A 557 2.61 11.33 12.18
C PHE A 557 1.21 11.75 12.67
N PRO A 558 0.15 11.70 11.86
CA PRO A 558 -1.19 12.01 12.34
C PRO A 558 -1.69 11.11 13.48
N ILE A 559 -1.31 9.82 13.49
CA ILE A 559 -1.66 8.94 14.60
C ILE A 559 -0.94 9.35 15.89
N MET A 560 0.34 9.76 15.82
CA MET A 560 1.07 10.28 16.98
C MET A 560 0.57 11.67 17.43
N GLU A 561 0.19 12.51 16.48
CA GLU A 561 -0.20 13.90 16.74
C GLU A 561 -1.65 14.05 17.18
N LEU A 562 -2.56 13.27 16.59
CA LEU A 562 -4.01 13.46 16.68
C LEU A 562 -4.76 12.23 17.18
N GLY A 563 -4.06 11.11 17.36
CA GLY A 563 -4.62 9.81 17.73
C GLY A 563 -5.31 9.08 16.58
N THR A 564 -5.37 9.69 15.38
CA THR A 564 -6.00 9.13 14.18
C THR A 564 -5.57 9.91 12.93
N SER A 565 -5.44 9.23 11.79
CA SER A 565 -5.18 9.85 10.49
C SER A 565 -6.43 10.34 9.74
N ALA A 566 -7.62 10.12 10.31
CA ALA A 566 -8.90 10.51 9.72
C ALA A 566 -9.21 12.02 9.84
N LYS A 567 -8.50 12.75 10.72
CA LYS A 567 -8.73 14.19 10.98
C LYS A 567 -7.77 15.09 10.19
N MET A 568 -7.48 14.72 8.94
CA MET A 568 -6.48 15.36 8.08
C MET A 568 -7.12 16.04 6.88
N LEU A 569 -6.53 17.12 6.40
CA LEU A 569 -6.75 17.59 5.04
C LEU A 569 -5.94 16.71 4.10
N SER A 570 -6.55 16.26 3.01
CA SER A 570 -5.89 15.53 1.94
C SER A 570 -6.30 16.15 0.61
N ILE A 571 -5.58 17.17 0.18
CA ILE A 571 -5.87 17.95 -1.02
C ILE A 571 -5.06 17.36 -2.17
N VAL A 572 -5.70 17.24 -3.33
CA VAL A 572 -5.07 16.80 -4.58
C VAL A 572 -5.31 17.87 -5.63
N PRO A 573 -4.36 18.80 -5.84
CA PRO A 573 -4.40 19.70 -6.98
C PRO A 573 -4.22 18.87 -8.25
N LEU A 574 -5.30 18.66 -8.99
CA LEU A 574 -5.25 17.95 -10.27
C LEU A 574 -4.37 18.75 -11.25
N MET A 575 -3.65 18.05 -12.11
CA MET A 575 -2.70 18.66 -13.04
C MET A 575 -3.35 19.36 -14.24
N ALA A 576 -4.64 19.07 -14.51
CA ALA A 576 -5.40 19.53 -15.68
C ALA A 576 -5.78 21.02 -15.66
#